data_AF-A0A2G4FNV8-F1
#
_entry.id   AF-A0A2G4FNV8-F1
#
_cell.length_a   1.000
_cell.length_b   1.000
_cell.length_c   1.000
_cell.angle_alpha   90.00
_cell.angle_beta   90.00
_cell.angle_gamma   90.00
#
_symmetry.space_group_name_H-M   'P 1'
#
loop_
_entity.id
_entity.type
_entity.pdbx_description
1 polymer ?
#
loop_
_entity_poly.entity_id
_entity_poly.type
_entity_poly.pdbx_seq_one_letter_code
_entity_poly.pdbx_strand_id
1 'polypeptide(L)'
;CSLYLAKLFLPETSTPETLGTVNTQSEKSPYVNAVDAIASGTTDGLKLALNVGAMLIVFIAFVAMFDALLAGIKPILISMGLSPEALLNWPDDLSLRKVFGWGFAPAAFLMGIEMADIQKVGSLLGSKLAINEHYAYLQMKEWKAVPEYMTERSYQLTAFALTGFANFSSIGIQLGGIGAMAPERRGDLAKLGARALFVGFVATLLNAAIAGILINN
;
A
#
# COMPACT_ATOMS: atom_id res chain seq x y z
N CYS A 1 -2.52 -10.40 10.66
CA CYS A 1 -2.73 -9.15 11.42
C CYS A 1 -3.96 -8.30 11.03
N SER A 2 -4.50 -8.43 9.82
CA SER A 2 -5.57 -7.55 9.32
C SER A 2 -6.89 -7.61 10.09
N LEU A 3 -7.40 -8.81 10.44
CA LEU A 3 -8.72 -8.96 11.08
C LEU A 3 -8.81 -8.27 12.45
N TYR A 4 -7.87 -8.52 13.35
CA TYR A 4 -7.94 -7.90 14.68
C TYR A 4 -7.66 -6.39 14.59
N LEU A 5 -6.75 -5.93 13.72
CA LEU A 5 -6.54 -4.48 13.54
C LEU A 5 -7.78 -3.81 12.96
N ALA A 6 -8.43 -4.42 11.97
CA ALA A 6 -9.69 -3.91 11.42
C ALA A 6 -10.75 -3.79 12.53
N LYS A 7 -10.86 -4.78 13.42
CA LYS A 7 -11.80 -4.73 14.55
C LYS A 7 -11.39 -3.80 15.69
N LEU A 8 -10.09 -3.48 15.85
CA LEU A 8 -9.64 -2.44 16.78
C LEU A 8 -9.96 -1.03 16.24
N PHE A 9 -9.76 -0.79 14.95
CA PHE A 9 -9.99 0.51 14.31
C PHE A 9 -11.45 0.75 13.93
N LEU A 10 -12.21 -0.31 13.68
CA LEU A 10 -13.64 -0.28 13.39
C LEU A 10 -14.32 -1.50 14.03
N PRO A 11 -14.61 -1.42 15.35
CA PRO A 11 -15.35 -2.47 16.04
C PRO A 11 -16.73 -2.70 15.41
N GLU A 12 -17.21 -3.93 15.48
CA GLU A 12 -18.57 -4.25 15.04
C GLU A 12 -19.58 -3.69 16.05
N THR A 13 -20.50 -2.85 15.59
CA THR A 13 -21.55 -2.26 16.43
C THR A 13 -22.93 -2.86 16.18
N SER A 14 -23.10 -3.53 15.03
CA SER A 14 -24.35 -4.10 14.59
C SER A 14 -24.31 -5.63 14.71
N THR A 15 -25.47 -6.28 14.66
CA THR A 15 -25.52 -7.75 14.58
C THR A 15 -25.18 -8.18 13.16
N PRO A 16 -24.12 -8.96 12.92
CA PRO A 16 -23.80 -9.45 11.58
C PRO A 16 -24.94 -10.32 11.05
N GLU A 17 -25.32 -10.12 9.79
CA GLU A 17 -26.35 -10.96 9.13
C GLU A 17 -25.96 -12.45 9.07
N THR A 18 -24.66 -12.73 9.19
CA THR A 18 -24.06 -14.07 9.14
C THR A 18 -23.71 -14.63 10.52
N LEU A 19 -24.19 -14.02 11.61
CA LEU A 19 -23.87 -14.44 12.97
C LEU A 19 -24.40 -15.86 13.26
N GLY A 20 -23.51 -16.76 13.68
CA GLY A 20 -23.83 -18.15 14.07
C GLY A 20 -24.05 -19.09 12.88
N THR A 21 -25.05 -18.80 12.06
CA THR A 21 -25.40 -19.59 10.87
C THR A 21 -25.48 -18.69 9.65
N VAL A 22 -24.68 -19.01 8.63
CA VAL A 22 -24.77 -18.34 7.33
C VAL A 22 -25.96 -18.96 6.59
N ASN A 23 -27.04 -18.19 6.44
CA ASN A 23 -28.14 -18.56 5.54
C ASN A 23 -27.70 -18.33 4.09
N THR A 24 -26.78 -19.15 3.59
CA THR A 24 -26.54 -19.20 2.14
C THR A 24 -27.76 -19.85 1.51
N GLN A 25 -28.59 -19.08 0.83
CA GLN A 25 -29.45 -19.71 -0.18
C GLN A 25 -28.48 -20.44 -1.11
N SER A 26 -28.67 -21.75 -1.28
CA SER A 26 -27.86 -22.54 -2.20
C SER A 26 -28.17 -22.06 -3.61
N GLU A 27 -27.51 -20.99 -4.03
CA GLU A 27 -27.58 -20.49 -5.39
C GLU A 27 -27.09 -21.62 -6.29
N LYS A 28 -28.00 -22.18 -7.09
CA LYS A 28 -27.60 -23.13 -8.12
C LYS A 28 -26.66 -22.38 -9.07
N SER A 29 -25.60 -23.06 -9.51
CA SER A 29 -24.71 -22.50 -10.53
C SER A 29 -25.56 -21.93 -11.67
N PRO A 30 -25.44 -20.63 -11.98
CA PRO A 30 -26.17 -20.05 -13.10
C PRO A 30 -25.65 -20.59 -14.44
N TYR A 31 -24.48 -21.23 -14.44
CA TYR A 31 -23.81 -21.76 -15.62
C TYR A 31 -24.28 -23.17 -15.96
N VAL A 32 -24.44 -23.42 -17.25
CA VAL A 32 -24.93 -24.71 -17.80
C VAL A 32 -23.88 -25.82 -17.68
N ASN A 33 -22.60 -25.48 -17.82
CA ASN A 33 -21.48 -26.41 -17.74
C ASN A 33 -20.17 -25.66 -17.45
N ALA A 34 -19.06 -26.41 -17.33
CA ALA A 34 -17.74 -25.84 -17.06
C ALA A 34 -17.28 -24.84 -18.14
N VAL A 35 -17.61 -25.06 -19.41
CA VAL A 35 -17.21 -24.16 -20.51
C VAL A 35 -17.93 -22.82 -20.39
N ASP A 36 -19.24 -22.85 -20.09
CA ASP A 36 -20.04 -21.66 -19.85
C ASP A 36 -19.55 -20.86 -18.62
N ALA A 37 -19.21 -21.57 -17.54
CA ALA A 37 -18.60 -20.95 -16.35
C ALA A 37 -17.25 -20.27 -16.66
N ILE A 38 -16.39 -20.92 -17.46
CA ILE A 38 -15.10 -20.35 -17.89
C ILE A 38 -15.31 -19.11 -18.76
N ALA A 39 -16.22 -19.17 -19.75
CA ALA A 39 -16.47 -18.06 -20.66
C ALA A 39 -17.06 -16.84 -19.91
N SER A 40 -18.00 -17.10 -19.02
CA SER A 40 -18.62 -16.07 -18.17
C SER A 40 -17.61 -15.46 -17.21
N GLY A 41 -16.86 -16.28 -16.46
CA GLY A 41 -15.82 -15.81 -15.54
C GLY A 41 -14.70 -15.05 -16.24
N THR A 42 -14.34 -15.42 -17.47
CA THR A 42 -13.38 -14.68 -18.30
C THR A 42 -13.90 -13.29 -18.64
N THR A 43 -15.18 -13.17 -19.00
CA THR A 43 -15.81 -11.89 -19.34
C THR A 43 -15.91 -10.96 -18.12
N ASP A 44 -16.30 -11.51 -16.97
CA ASP A 44 -16.36 -10.74 -15.72
C ASP A 44 -14.97 -10.32 -15.24
N GLY A 45 -13.99 -11.22 -15.36
CA GLY A 45 -12.59 -10.94 -15.11
C GLY A 45 -12.04 -9.83 -16.02
N LEU A 46 -12.39 -9.82 -17.31
CA LEU A 46 -11.99 -8.77 -18.25
C LEU A 46 -12.58 -7.40 -17.86
N LYS A 47 -13.87 -7.34 -17.52
CA LYS A 47 -14.52 -6.10 -17.06
C LYS A 47 -13.85 -5.58 -15.78
N LEU A 48 -13.60 -6.47 -14.83
CA LEU A 48 -12.89 -6.16 -13.59
C LEU A 48 -11.48 -5.64 -13.87
N ALA A 49 -10.72 -6.31 -14.74
CA ALA A 49 -9.36 -5.93 -15.08
C ALA A 49 -9.29 -4.55 -15.77
N LEU A 50 -10.21 -4.25 -16.70
CA LEU A 50 -10.30 -2.94 -17.35
C LEU A 50 -10.62 -1.83 -16.35
N ASN A 51 -11.60 -2.07 -15.45
CA ASN A 51 -11.95 -1.10 -14.40
C ASN A 51 -10.76 -0.83 -13.47
N VAL A 52 -10.07 -1.88 -13.03
CA VAL A 52 -8.86 -1.76 -12.20
C VAL A 52 -7.76 -1.01 -12.96
N GLY A 53 -7.47 -1.38 -14.21
CA GLY A 53 -6.46 -0.73 -15.04
C GLY A 53 -6.72 0.78 -15.21
N ALA A 54 -7.96 1.17 -15.52
CA ALA A 54 -8.34 2.57 -15.63
C ALA A 54 -8.14 3.34 -14.30
N MET A 55 -8.55 2.75 -13.17
CA MET A 55 -8.35 3.35 -11.85
C MET A 55 -6.86 3.49 -11.51
N LEU A 56 -6.02 2.49 -11.84
CA LEU A 56 -4.58 2.54 -11.62
C LEU A 56 -3.92 3.69 -12.40
N ILE A 57 -4.27 3.89 -13.68
CA ILE A 57 -3.74 4.99 -14.50
C ILE A 57 -4.01 6.34 -13.82
N VAL A 58 -5.24 6.55 -13.34
CA VAL A 58 -5.64 7.79 -12.66
C VAL A 58 -4.85 8.01 -11.36
N PHE A 59 -4.72 6.99 -10.52
CA PHE A 59 -3.97 7.12 -9.26
C PHE A 59 -2.48 7.34 -9.48
N ILE A 60 -1.86 6.67 -10.46
CA ILE A 60 -0.46 6.89 -10.83
C ILE A 60 -0.26 8.32 -11.36
N ALA A 61 -1.18 8.82 -12.18
CA ALA A 61 -1.15 10.20 -12.67
C ALA A 61 -1.27 11.21 -11.51
N PHE A 62 -2.10 10.95 -10.51
CA PHE A 62 -2.16 11.80 -9.32
C PHE A 62 -0.87 11.79 -8.51
N VAL A 63 -0.26 10.63 -8.31
CA VAL A 63 1.04 10.53 -7.62
C VAL A 63 2.09 11.35 -8.37
N ALA A 64 2.17 11.22 -9.70
CA ALA A 64 3.09 12.01 -10.52
C ALA A 64 2.78 13.52 -10.45
N MET A 65 1.51 13.91 -10.42
CA MET A 65 1.09 15.30 -10.22
C MET A 65 1.56 15.83 -8.86
N PHE A 66 1.38 15.07 -7.78
CA PHE A 66 1.86 15.48 -6.46
C PHE A 66 3.38 15.55 -6.39
N ASP A 67 4.10 14.61 -7.01
CA ASP A 67 5.56 14.67 -7.11
C ASP A 67 6.02 15.94 -7.84
N ALA A 68 5.36 16.32 -8.93
CA ALA A 68 5.66 17.57 -9.64
C ALA A 68 5.37 18.82 -8.78
N LEU A 69 4.27 18.83 -8.04
CA LEU A 69 3.95 19.92 -7.11
C LEU A 69 4.97 20.03 -5.98
N LEU A 70 5.41 18.91 -5.42
CA LEU A 70 6.41 18.85 -4.36
C LEU A 70 7.79 19.31 -4.85
N ALA A 71 8.21 18.89 -6.05
CA ALA A 71 9.44 19.34 -6.67
C ALA A 71 9.44 20.86 -6.91
N GLY A 72 8.26 21.44 -7.20
CA GLY A 72 8.08 22.89 -7.36
C GLY A 72 8.28 23.73 -6.09
N ILE A 73 8.29 23.12 -4.89
CA ILE A 73 8.39 23.86 -3.63
C ILE A 73 9.74 24.56 -3.50
N LYS A 74 10.86 23.88 -3.79
CA LYS A 74 12.20 24.46 -3.61
C LYS A 74 12.42 25.71 -4.48
N PRO A 75 12.10 25.69 -5.80
CA PRO A 75 12.16 26.90 -6.63
C PRO A 75 11.29 28.06 -6.11
N ILE A 76 10.08 27.77 -5.62
CA ILE A 76 9.18 28.79 -5.07
C ILE A 76 9.76 29.42 -3.81
N LEU A 77 10.34 28.63 -2.91
CA LEU A 77 10.98 29.16 -1.70
C LEU A 77 12.16 30.08 -2.06
N ILE A 78 12.97 29.71 -3.05
CA ILE A 78 14.07 30.55 -3.55
C ILE A 78 13.54 31.86 -4.14
N SER A 79 12.46 31.82 -4.93
CA SER A 79 11.87 33.02 -5.51
C SER A 79 11.21 33.94 -4.47
N MET A 80 10.80 33.38 -3.32
CA MET A 80 10.32 34.13 -2.14
C MET A 80 11.45 34.74 -1.29
N GLY A 81 12.72 34.59 -1.70
CA GLY A 81 13.87 35.23 -1.06
C GLY A 81 14.56 34.37 0.01
N LEU A 82 14.24 33.07 0.12
CA LEU A 82 15.06 32.14 0.90
C LEU A 82 16.39 31.92 0.18
N SER A 83 17.48 32.05 0.94
CA SER A 83 18.81 31.85 0.39
C SER A 83 19.01 30.38 0.00
N PRO A 84 19.69 30.08 -1.12
CA PRO A 84 19.97 28.70 -1.51
C PRO A 84 20.71 27.91 -0.43
N GLU A 85 21.52 28.59 0.40
CA GLU A 85 22.24 27.96 1.52
C GLU A 85 21.29 27.47 2.61
N ALA A 86 20.16 28.14 2.84
CA ALA A 86 19.15 27.70 3.81
C ALA A 86 18.42 26.42 3.36
N LEU A 87 18.44 26.11 2.06
CA LEU A 87 17.78 24.95 1.45
C LEU A 87 18.76 23.84 1.03
N LEU A 88 19.99 23.85 1.56
CA LEU A 88 21.04 22.88 1.20
C LEU A 88 20.60 21.43 1.45
N ASN A 89 19.88 21.18 2.55
CA ASN A 89 19.37 19.86 2.92
C ASN A 89 18.02 19.52 2.28
N TRP A 90 17.44 20.44 1.48
CA TRP A 90 16.17 20.22 0.79
C TRP A 90 16.43 19.56 -0.58
N PRO A 91 15.81 18.41 -0.88
CA PRO A 91 16.04 17.70 -2.14
C PRO A 91 15.48 18.50 -3.33
N ASP A 92 16.21 18.50 -4.44
CA ASP A 92 15.78 19.17 -5.68
C ASP A 92 14.53 18.52 -6.29
N ASP A 93 14.44 17.20 -6.17
CA ASP A 93 13.34 16.34 -6.63
C ASP A 93 12.56 15.79 -5.42
N LEU A 94 11.95 16.69 -4.64
CA LEU A 94 11.05 16.27 -3.56
C LEU A 94 9.86 15.50 -4.17
N SER A 95 9.62 14.30 -3.68
CA SER A 95 8.52 13.42 -4.11
C SER A 95 7.80 12.86 -2.89
N LEU A 96 6.57 12.40 -3.09
CA LEU A 96 5.79 11.67 -2.09
C LEU A 96 6.60 10.51 -1.50
N ARG A 97 7.38 9.84 -2.36
CA ARG A 97 8.27 8.75 -1.97
C ARG A 97 9.27 9.15 -0.88
N LYS A 98 9.90 10.32 -1.04
CA LYS A 98 10.87 10.86 -0.06
C LYS A 98 10.17 11.38 1.20
N VAL A 99 9.06 12.08 1.03
CA VAL A 99 8.26 12.59 2.16
C VAL A 99 7.81 11.44 3.06
N PHE A 100 7.20 10.40 2.48
CA PHE A 100 6.84 9.20 3.22
C PHE A 100 8.06 8.42 3.68
N GLY A 101 9.15 8.42 2.91
CA GLY A 101 10.41 7.79 3.28
C GLY A 101 10.93 8.28 4.62
N TRP A 102 11.01 9.60 4.79
CA TRP A 102 11.38 10.24 6.05
C TRP A 102 10.33 10.02 7.13
N GLY A 103 9.04 10.11 6.79
CA GLY A 103 7.94 9.86 7.71
C GLY A 103 7.91 8.42 8.26
N PHE A 104 8.38 7.44 7.49
CA PHE A 104 8.41 6.03 7.88
C PHE A 104 9.75 5.55 8.45
N ALA A 105 10.78 6.39 8.48
CA ALA A 105 12.03 6.05 9.17
C ALA A 105 11.81 5.70 10.66
N PRO A 106 11.00 6.44 11.44
CA PRO A 106 10.66 6.03 12.81
C PRO A 106 9.94 4.68 12.87
N ALA A 107 9.06 4.39 11.91
CA ALA A 107 8.35 3.11 11.85
C ALA A 107 9.29 1.95 11.52
N ALA A 108 10.27 2.16 10.63
CA ALA A 108 11.33 1.20 10.34
C ALA A 108 12.17 0.89 11.59
N PHE A 109 12.52 1.92 12.37
CA PHE A 109 13.20 1.72 13.65
C PHE A 109 12.36 0.87 14.62
N LEU A 110 11.08 1.21 14.80
CA LEU A 110 10.19 0.52 15.73
C LEU A 110 9.94 -0.96 15.38
N MET A 111 10.05 -1.35 14.11
CA MET A 111 9.92 -2.75 13.70
C MET A 111 11.22 -3.56 13.82
N GLY A 112 12.31 -2.97 14.33
CA GLY A 112 13.56 -3.67 14.62
C GLY A 112 14.59 -3.70 13.49
N ILE A 113 14.50 -2.74 12.54
CA ILE A 113 15.52 -2.51 11.51
C ILE A 113 16.81 -1.99 12.14
N GLU A 114 17.95 -2.42 11.59
CA GLU A 114 19.26 -1.94 12.04
C GLU A 114 19.47 -0.46 11.76
N MET A 115 20.15 0.24 12.65
CA MET A 115 20.32 1.71 12.59
C MET A 115 20.84 2.21 11.24
N ALA A 116 21.77 1.46 10.63
CA ALA A 116 22.37 1.80 9.34
C ALA A 116 21.40 1.72 8.14
N ASP A 117 20.29 0.98 8.31
CA ASP A 117 19.32 0.68 7.25
C ASP A 117 17.99 1.41 7.43
N ILE A 118 17.76 2.12 8.55
CA ILE A 118 16.50 2.81 8.86
C ILE A 118 16.02 3.70 7.71
N GLN A 119 16.89 4.56 7.17
CA GLN A 119 16.53 5.48 6.10
C GLN A 119 16.27 4.75 4.77
N LYS A 120 17.02 3.68 4.50
CA LYS A 120 16.86 2.84 3.32
C LYS A 120 15.48 2.16 3.37
N VAL A 121 15.13 1.56 4.50
CA VAL A 121 13.83 0.90 4.70
C VAL A 121 12.69 1.90 4.71
N GLY A 122 12.86 3.06 5.35
CA GLY A 122 11.90 4.17 5.27
C GLY A 122 11.57 4.50 3.81
N SER A 123 12.60 4.68 2.97
CA SER A 123 12.44 4.92 1.53
C SER A 123 11.64 3.81 0.81
N LEU A 124 11.89 2.53 1.12
CA LEU A 124 11.12 1.41 0.56
C LEU A 124 9.65 1.42 1.02
N LEU A 125 9.38 1.75 2.29
CA LEU A 125 8.03 1.92 2.83
C LEU A 125 7.30 3.10 2.18
N GLY A 126 8.00 4.21 1.95
CA GLY A 126 7.46 5.35 1.20
C GLY A 126 7.15 5.00 -0.26
N SER A 127 8.03 4.21 -0.89
CA SER A 127 7.85 3.66 -2.25
C SER A 127 6.63 2.77 -2.34
N LYS A 128 6.48 1.87 -1.36
CA LYS A 128 5.31 1.02 -1.24
C LYS A 128 4.04 1.84 -1.18
N LEU A 129 3.95 2.82 -0.26
CA LEU A 129 2.72 3.59 -0.07
C LEU A 129 2.38 4.46 -1.28
N ALA A 130 3.38 5.16 -1.82
CA ALA A 130 3.18 6.13 -2.91
C ALA A 130 2.92 5.44 -4.25
N ILE A 131 3.69 4.40 -4.59
CA ILE A 131 3.65 3.74 -5.89
C ILE A 131 2.95 2.38 -5.74
N ASN A 132 3.70 1.37 -5.30
CA ASN A 132 3.23 0.03 -4.95
C ASN A 132 4.38 -0.81 -4.38
N GLU A 133 4.03 -1.95 -3.80
CA GLU A 133 4.96 -2.93 -3.24
C GLU A 133 5.86 -3.58 -4.29
N HIS A 134 5.39 -3.78 -5.53
CA HIS A 134 6.20 -4.40 -6.59
C HIS A 134 7.42 -3.55 -6.92
N TYR A 135 7.24 -2.23 -7.08
CA TYR A 135 8.34 -1.28 -7.29
C TYR A 135 9.32 -1.28 -6.11
N ALA A 136 8.81 -1.31 -4.87
CA ALA A 136 9.66 -1.40 -3.69
C ALA A 136 10.47 -2.71 -3.67
N TYR A 137 9.88 -3.85 -4.05
CA TYR A 137 10.61 -5.12 -4.14
C TYR A 137 11.69 -5.12 -5.22
N LEU A 138 11.45 -4.49 -6.37
CA LEU A 138 12.48 -4.35 -7.41
C LEU A 138 13.67 -3.55 -6.90
N GLN A 139 13.43 -2.41 -6.23
CA GLN A 139 14.48 -1.61 -5.63
C GLN A 139 15.24 -2.40 -4.54
N MET A 140 14.51 -3.12 -3.68
CA MET A 140 15.12 -3.96 -2.63
C MET A 140 15.98 -5.08 -3.23
N LYS A 141 15.57 -5.65 -4.37
CA LYS A 141 16.36 -6.66 -5.10
C LYS A 141 17.66 -6.09 -5.66
N GLU A 142 17.63 -4.89 -6.22
CA GLU A 142 18.83 -4.19 -6.70
C GLU A 142 19.82 -3.93 -5.55
N TRP A 143 19.31 -3.53 -4.39
CA TRP A 143 20.12 -3.30 -3.19
C TRP A 143 20.76 -4.58 -2.67
N LYS A 144 20.07 -5.72 -2.75
CA LYS A 144 20.63 -7.03 -2.36
C LYS A 144 21.80 -7.48 -3.26
N ALA A 145 21.88 -6.96 -4.50
CA ALA A 145 22.98 -7.25 -5.40
C ALA A 145 24.27 -6.48 -5.04
N VAL A 146 24.18 -5.44 -4.22
CA VAL A 146 25.32 -4.66 -3.75
C VAL A 146 25.82 -5.23 -2.41
N PRO A 147 27.07 -5.71 -2.32
CA PRO A 147 27.63 -6.23 -1.08
C PRO A 147 27.53 -5.21 0.06
N GLU A 148 27.12 -5.66 1.24
CA GLU A 148 27.04 -4.85 2.48
C GLU A 148 26.13 -3.62 2.41
N TYR A 149 25.36 -3.44 1.33
CA TYR A 149 24.45 -2.30 1.20
C TYR A 149 23.30 -2.35 2.20
N MET A 150 22.86 -3.55 2.58
CA MET A 150 21.80 -3.75 3.56
C MET A 150 22.09 -5.03 4.34
N THR A 151 21.85 -4.98 5.65
CA THR A 151 22.03 -6.14 6.54
C THR A 151 21.02 -7.24 6.24
N GLU A 152 21.40 -8.49 6.49
CA GLU A 152 20.52 -9.64 6.24
C GLU A 152 19.25 -9.55 7.08
N ARG A 153 19.38 -9.15 8.34
CA ARG A 153 18.24 -8.90 9.24
C ARG A 153 17.30 -7.85 8.64
N SER A 154 17.81 -6.68 8.26
CA SER A 154 16.97 -5.61 7.73
C SER A 154 16.31 -6.02 6.42
N TYR A 155 17.01 -6.76 5.55
CA TYR A 155 16.45 -7.30 4.31
C TYR A 155 15.24 -8.22 4.58
N GLN A 156 15.37 -9.15 5.53
CA GLN A 156 14.29 -10.07 5.91
C GLN A 156 13.09 -9.32 6.50
N LEU A 157 13.31 -8.42 7.45
CA LEU A 157 12.22 -7.64 8.07
C LEU A 157 11.54 -6.72 7.07
N THR A 158 12.31 -6.14 6.14
CA THR A 158 11.75 -5.31 5.06
C THR A 158 10.89 -6.15 4.13
N ALA A 159 11.27 -7.39 3.80
CA ALA A 159 10.43 -8.28 3.03
C ALA A 159 9.06 -8.46 3.72
N PHE A 160 9.01 -8.77 5.02
CA PHE A 160 7.75 -8.83 5.76
C PHE A 160 6.98 -7.50 5.71
N ALA A 161 7.65 -6.37 5.89
CA ALA A 161 7.02 -5.05 5.88
C ALA A 161 6.45 -4.69 4.50
N LEU A 162 7.04 -5.19 3.42
CA LEU A 162 6.57 -4.98 2.06
C LEU A 162 5.43 -5.93 1.65
N THR A 163 5.17 -7.02 2.39
CA THR A 163 4.09 -7.97 2.08
C THR A 163 2.68 -7.40 2.26
N GLY A 164 2.19 -6.66 1.26
CA GLY A 164 0.78 -6.31 1.16
C GLY A 164 0.49 -5.14 0.24
N PHE A 165 -0.71 -5.14 -0.34
CA PHE A 165 -1.21 -4.12 -1.27
C PHE A 165 -1.77 -2.90 -0.53
N ALA A 166 -1.02 -2.38 0.43
CA ALA A 166 -1.40 -1.17 1.17
C ALA A 166 -0.70 0.03 0.52
N ASN A 167 -1.28 0.54 -0.58
CA ASN A 167 -0.81 1.72 -1.30
C ASN A 167 -2.01 2.54 -1.84
N PHE A 168 -1.77 3.76 -2.33
CA PHE A 168 -2.86 4.61 -2.84
C PHE A 168 -3.61 3.98 -4.02
N SER A 169 -2.90 3.27 -4.90
CA SER A 169 -3.50 2.60 -6.04
C SER A 169 -4.47 1.48 -5.62
N SER A 170 -4.23 0.84 -4.47
CA SER A 170 -5.08 -0.22 -3.92
C SER A 170 -6.42 0.27 -3.39
N ILE A 171 -6.56 1.56 -3.09
CA ILE A 171 -7.88 2.18 -2.85
C ILE A 171 -8.70 2.12 -4.14
N GLY A 172 -8.09 2.51 -5.27
CA GLY A 172 -8.70 2.42 -6.60
C GLY A 172 -9.05 0.99 -7.00
N ILE A 173 -8.16 0.03 -6.75
CA ILE A 173 -8.40 -1.41 -7.00
C ILE A 173 -9.63 -1.90 -6.20
N GLN A 174 -9.73 -1.57 -4.91
CA GLN A 174 -10.86 -2.02 -4.08
C GLN A 174 -12.18 -1.36 -4.49
N LEU A 175 -12.16 -0.07 -4.82
CA LEU A 175 -13.32 0.66 -5.36
C LEU A 175 -13.78 0.11 -6.71
N GLY A 176 -12.84 -0.23 -7.59
CA GLY A 176 -13.14 -0.81 -8.90
C GLY A 176 -13.59 -2.27 -8.80
N GLY A 177 -13.00 -3.05 -7.89
CA GLY A 177 -13.27 -4.47 -7.75
C GLY A 177 -14.48 -4.79 -6.89
N ILE A 178 -14.41 -4.48 -5.59
CA ILE A 178 -15.52 -4.73 -4.68
C ILE A 178 -16.72 -3.86 -5.06
N GLY A 179 -16.49 -2.62 -5.49
CA GLY A 179 -17.56 -1.75 -5.97
C GLY A 179 -18.22 -2.20 -7.28
N ALA A 180 -17.59 -3.06 -8.09
CA ALA A 180 -18.26 -3.69 -9.22
C ALA A 180 -19.11 -4.90 -8.80
N MET A 181 -18.73 -5.58 -7.72
CA MET A 181 -19.49 -6.72 -7.15
C MET A 181 -20.67 -6.26 -6.28
N ALA A 182 -20.54 -5.14 -5.59
CA ALA A 182 -21.56 -4.55 -4.72
C ALA A 182 -21.71 -3.03 -4.99
N PRO A 183 -22.33 -2.64 -6.12
CA PRO A 183 -22.42 -1.23 -6.55
C PRO A 183 -23.05 -0.31 -5.51
N GLU A 184 -24.06 -0.79 -4.78
CA GLU A 184 -24.76 -0.09 -3.71
C GLU A 184 -23.88 0.21 -2.49
N ARG A 185 -22.80 -0.57 -2.28
CA ARG A 185 -21.83 -0.37 -1.19
C ARG A 185 -20.60 0.41 -1.61
N ARG A 186 -20.51 0.84 -2.87
CA ARG A 186 -19.36 1.61 -3.38
C ARG A 186 -19.08 2.88 -2.58
N GLY A 187 -20.12 3.55 -2.08
CA GLY A 187 -19.99 4.72 -1.22
C GLY A 187 -19.33 4.43 0.12
N ASP A 188 -19.58 3.25 0.71
CA ASP A 188 -18.94 2.84 1.97
C ASP A 188 -17.45 2.55 1.75
N LEU A 189 -17.11 1.87 0.65
CA LEU A 189 -15.72 1.61 0.27
C LEU A 189 -14.91 2.90 0.09
N ALA A 190 -15.51 3.91 -0.54
CA ALA A 190 -14.87 5.22 -0.73
C ALA A 190 -14.55 5.89 0.62
N LYS A 191 -15.51 5.89 1.56
CA LYS A 191 -15.35 6.47 2.90
C LYS A 191 -14.30 5.73 3.74
N LEU A 192 -14.22 4.41 3.59
CA LEU A 192 -13.29 3.57 4.34
C LEU A 192 -11.89 3.51 3.72
N GLY A 193 -11.72 3.85 2.44
CA GLY A 193 -10.48 3.62 1.69
C GLY A 193 -9.21 4.09 2.38
N ALA A 194 -9.17 5.34 2.85
CA ALA A 194 -8.00 5.89 3.54
C ALA A 194 -7.73 5.19 4.89
N ARG A 195 -8.78 4.87 5.65
CA ARG A 195 -8.66 4.12 6.92
C ARG A 195 -8.18 2.70 6.66
N ALA A 196 -8.75 2.02 5.67
CA ALA A 196 -8.37 0.66 5.27
C ALA A 196 -6.92 0.61 4.78
N LEU A 197 -6.47 1.61 4.02
CA LEU A 197 -5.08 1.77 3.61
C LEU A 197 -4.15 1.87 4.82
N PHE A 198 -4.45 2.77 5.76
CA PHE A 198 -3.66 2.94 6.97
C PHE A 198 -3.59 1.65 7.80
N VAL A 199 -4.73 1.04 8.08
CA VAL A 199 -4.81 -0.21 8.87
C VAL A 199 -4.08 -1.36 8.17
N GLY A 200 -4.24 -1.48 6.86
CA GLY A 200 -3.53 -2.47 6.04
C GLY A 200 -2.02 -2.25 6.07
N PHE A 201 -1.57 -1.00 6.00
CA PHE A 201 -0.15 -0.68 6.07
C PHE A 201 0.44 -1.03 7.44
N VAL A 202 -0.22 -0.61 8.53
CA VAL A 202 0.18 -0.96 9.90
C VAL A 202 0.21 -2.47 10.11
N ALA A 203 -0.73 -3.23 9.51
CA ALA A 203 -0.73 -4.69 9.60
C ALA A 203 0.55 -5.31 9.06
N THR A 204 1.09 -4.78 7.96
CA THR A 204 2.36 -5.26 7.37
C THR A 204 3.57 -4.88 8.23
N LEU A 205 3.57 -3.69 8.83
CA LEU A 205 4.62 -3.28 9.77
C LEU A 205 4.63 -4.14 11.03
N LEU A 206 3.45 -4.49 11.55
CA LEU A 206 3.37 -5.34 12.73
C LEU A 206 3.81 -6.78 12.41
N ASN A 207 3.48 -7.31 11.23
CA ASN A 207 4.03 -8.60 10.78
C ASN A 207 5.56 -8.58 10.78
N ALA A 208 6.16 -7.49 10.29
CA ALA A 208 7.61 -7.32 10.30
C ALA A 208 8.17 -7.21 11.72
N ALA A 209 7.53 -6.46 12.62
CA ALA A 209 7.95 -6.36 14.02
C ALA A 209 7.88 -7.72 14.74
N ILE A 210 6.82 -8.50 14.51
CA ILE A 210 6.70 -9.87 15.05
C ILE A 210 7.81 -10.76 14.49
N ALA A 211 8.08 -10.69 13.18
CA ALA A 211 9.20 -11.40 12.58
C ALA A 211 10.54 -10.99 13.22
N GLY A 212 10.71 -9.71 13.55
CA GLY A 212 11.89 -9.17 14.24
C GLY A 212 12.12 -9.76 15.63
N ILE A 213 11.05 -10.16 16.33
CA ILE A 213 11.14 -10.86 17.62
C ILE A 213 11.57 -12.32 17.44
N LEU A 214 11.14 -12.96 16.34
CA LEU A 214 11.35 -14.39 16.10
C LEU A 214 12.67 -14.70 15.37
N ILE A 215 13.16 -13.76 14.56
CA ILE A 215 14.42 -13.89 13.82
C ILE A 215 15.55 -13.47 14.76
N ASN A 216 16.26 -14.48 15.27
CA ASN A 216 17.51 -14.32 16.01
C ASN A 216 18.68 -14.39 15.03
N ASN A 217 19.15 -13.22 14.60
CA ASN A 217 20.49 -13.01 14.09
C ASN A 217 21.08 -11.84 14.86
#